data_AF-A0A0B1PGM3-F1
#
_entry.id   AF-A0A0B1PGM3-F1
#
_cell.length_a   1.000
_cell.length_b   1.000
_cell.length_c   1.000
_cell.angle_alpha   90.00
_cell.angle_beta   90.00
_cell.angle_gamma   90.00
#
_symmetry.space_group_name_H-M   'P 1'
#
loop_
_entity.id
_entity.type
_entity.pdbx_description
1 polymer ?
#
loop_
_entity_poly.entity_id
_entity_poly.type
_entity_poly.pdbx_seq_one_letter_code
_entity_poly.pdbx_strand_id
1 'polypeptide(L)'
;MAAYLLMNNCKGLNEIDEQNYSINRGRIQQDQVDAFAATLTMCDMERAKFDVPKPCFHFTSISLMKTAELKKDLKFSSQEVNDCLQGLGKNAKHWATWLSYRDSALLFCRAARLSIERDETIALHRELMVIMKDFTRDLHLDLQNLKDKVSLHKDLIDSIFKKMNIDATDWRFKLNKIFGDVSQNINVHLTI
;
A
#
# COMPACT_ATOMS: atom_id res chain seq x y z
N MET A 1 -9.46 24.53 -8.20
CA MET A 1 -9.24 24.12 -6.80
C MET A 1 -10.54 23.68 -6.11
N ALA A 2 -11.64 24.45 -6.20
CA ALA A 2 -12.94 24.08 -5.63
C ALA A 2 -13.54 22.76 -6.18
N ALA A 3 -13.45 22.53 -7.51
CA ALA A 3 -13.92 21.29 -8.13
C ALA A 3 -13.21 20.03 -7.58
N TYR A 4 -11.90 20.12 -7.32
CA TYR A 4 -11.13 19.03 -6.74
C TYR A 4 -11.54 18.72 -5.29
N LEU A 5 -11.86 19.75 -4.49
CA LEU A 5 -12.37 19.56 -3.13
C LEU A 5 -13.74 18.88 -3.10
N LEU A 6 -14.63 19.25 -4.04
CA LEU A 6 -15.92 18.59 -4.21
C LEU A 6 -15.76 17.12 -4.60
N MET A 7 -14.87 16.81 -5.55
CA MET A 7 -14.57 15.44 -5.96
C MET A 7 -13.96 14.61 -4.82
N ASN A 8 -13.07 15.21 -4.02
CA ASN A 8 -12.53 14.55 -2.83
C ASN A 8 -13.57 14.35 -1.73
N ASN A 9 -14.66 15.12 -1.69
CA ASN A 9 -15.73 14.90 -0.72
C ASN A 9 -16.46 13.59 -1.00
N CYS A 10 -16.50 13.13 -2.25
CA CYS A 10 -17.07 11.83 -2.63
C CYS A 10 -16.30 10.61 -2.04
N LYS A 11 -15.25 10.84 -1.23
CA LYS A 11 -14.43 9.84 -0.51
C LYS A 11 -15.06 9.25 0.76
N GLY A 12 -16.20 9.74 1.24
CA GLY A 12 -16.80 9.35 2.54
C GLY A 12 -17.30 7.90 2.65
N LEU A 13 -16.62 6.97 1.97
CA LEU A 13 -17.02 5.59 1.71
C LEU A 13 -16.11 4.54 2.31
N ASN A 14 -14.96 4.96 2.85
CA ASN A 14 -13.93 4.06 3.40
C ASN A 14 -13.83 4.12 4.94
N GLU A 15 -14.44 5.10 5.62
CA GLU A 15 -14.34 5.26 7.09
C GLU A 15 -15.71 5.26 7.78
N ILE A 16 -16.40 4.11 7.87
CA ILE A 16 -17.57 3.99 8.74
C ILE A 16 -17.62 2.59 9.39
N ASP A 17 -17.75 2.61 10.71
CA ASP A 17 -17.86 1.50 11.66
C ASP A 17 -18.87 0.42 11.25
N GLU A 18 -18.51 -0.86 11.44
CA GLU A 18 -19.17 -2.04 10.84
C GLU A 18 -20.62 -2.26 11.30
N GLN A 19 -21.06 -1.64 12.40
CA GLN A 19 -22.37 -1.96 13.00
C GLN A 19 -23.59 -1.26 12.34
N ASN A 20 -23.39 -0.24 11.48
CA ASN A 20 -24.47 0.51 10.80
C ASN A 20 -24.26 0.63 9.27
N TYR A 21 -23.48 -0.29 8.71
CA TYR A 21 -22.79 -0.19 7.43
C TYR A 21 -23.65 0.03 6.18
N SER A 22 -24.81 -0.64 6.03
CA SER A 22 -25.54 -0.62 4.75
C SER A 22 -26.46 0.60 4.59
N ILE A 23 -27.21 0.96 5.63
CA ILE A 23 -28.18 2.06 5.59
C ILE A 23 -27.48 3.42 5.64
N ASN A 24 -26.49 3.56 6.53
CA ASN A 24 -25.84 4.85 6.76
C ASN A 24 -24.89 5.22 5.60
N ARG A 25 -24.24 4.23 4.97
CA ARG A 25 -23.40 4.44 3.79
C ARG A 25 -24.22 4.93 2.59
N GLY A 26 -25.41 4.37 2.36
CA GLY A 26 -26.31 4.85 1.30
C GLY A 26 -26.75 6.29 1.53
N ARG A 27 -27.07 6.65 2.78
CA ARG A 27 -27.46 8.01 3.14
C ARG A 27 -26.32 9.02 3.03
N ILE A 28 -25.12 8.67 3.51
CA ILE A 28 -23.94 9.55 3.44
C ILE A 28 -23.51 9.75 1.98
N GLN A 29 -23.58 8.71 1.14
CA GLN A 29 -23.40 8.85 -0.32
C GLN A 29 -24.34 9.86 -0.92
N GLN A 30 -25.61 9.75 -0.54
CA GLN A 30 -26.65 10.61 -1.06
C GLN A 30 -26.45 12.05 -0.60
N ASP A 31 -26.15 12.27 0.68
CA ASP A 31 -25.88 13.61 1.23
C ASP A 31 -24.68 14.28 0.54
N GLN A 32 -23.63 13.51 0.18
CA GLN A 32 -22.47 14.04 -0.55
C GLN A 32 -22.81 14.42 -1.99
N VAL A 33 -23.58 13.58 -2.69
CA VAL A 33 -24.06 13.89 -4.05
C VAL A 33 -24.98 15.10 -4.03
N ASP A 34 -25.89 15.16 -3.06
CA ASP A 34 -26.85 16.24 -2.88
C ASP A 34 -26.14 17.55 -2.52
N ALA A 35 -25.10 17.50 -1.67
CA ALA A 35 -24.23 18.62 -1.35
C ALA A 35 -23.46 19.13 -2.58
N PHE A 36 -22.88 18.22 -3.37
CA PHE A 36 -22.17 18.57 -4.60
C PHE A 36 -23.14 19.27 -5.57
N ALA A 37 -24.32 18.69 -5.79
CA ALA A 37 -25.35 19.27 -6.63
C ALA A 37 -25.84 20.63 -6.11
N ALA A 38 -25.99 20.78 -4.79
CA ALA A 38 -26.33 22.05 -4.16
C ALA A 38 -25.24 23.11 -4.43
N THR A 39 -23.96 22.76 -4.33
CA THR A 39 -22.87 23.67 -4.69
C THR A 39 -22.87 24.06 -6.16
N LEU A 40 -23.10 23.13 -7.08
CA LEU A 40 -23.23 23.46 -8.51
C LEU A 40 -24.41 24.41 -8.76
N THR A 41 -25.52 24.15 -8.08
CA THR A 41 -26.71 25.01 -8.12
C THR A 41 -26.40 26.40 -7.60
N MET A 42 -25.66 26.52 -6.49
CA MET A 42 -25.25 27.82 -5.95
C MET A 42 -24.36 28.58 -6.93
N CYS A 43 -23.37 27.93 -7.54
CA CYS A 43 -22.53 28.56 -8.56
C CYS A 43 -23.35 29.11 -9.73
N ASP A 44 -24.36 28.37 -10.18
CA ASP A 44 -25.21 28.79 -11.30
C ASP A 44 -26.17 29.92 -10.89
N MET A 45 -26.71 29.87 -9.67
CA MET A 45 -27.52 30.94 -9.09
C MET A 45 -26.72 32.24 -8.91
N GLU A 46 -25.50 32.15 -8.36
CA GLU A 46 -24.58 33.28 -8.22
C GLU A 46 -24.26 33.91 -9.57
N ARG A 47 -23.97 33.08 -10.57
CA ARG A 47 -23.72 33.52 -11.96
C ARG A 47 -24.94 34.22 -12.57
N ALA A 48 -26.13 33.69 -12.33
CA ALA A 48 -27.40 34.26 -12.78
C ALA A 48 -27.88 35.46 -11.94
N LYS A 49 -27.16 35.80 -10.86
CA LYS A 49 -27.53 36.85 -9.88
C LYS A 49 -28.90 36.60 -9.23
N PHE A 50 -29.23 35.34 -8.96
CA PHE A 50 -30.40 34.98 -8.17
C PHE A 50 -30.09 35.00 -6.68
N ASP A 51 -31.12 35.30 -5.87
CA ASP A 51 -31.01 35.29 -4.42
C ASP A 51 -30.79 33.87 -3.91
N VAL A 52 -29.66 33.67 -3.23
CA VAL A 52 -29.32 32.40 -2.59
C VAL A 52 -30.11 32.24 -1.28
N PRO A 53 -30.83 31.12 -1.08
CA PRO A 53 -31.49 30.84 0.20
C PRO A 53 -30.49 30.82 1.35
N LYS A 54 -30.81 31.44 2.48
CA LYS A 54 -29.92 31.49 3.66
C LYS A 54 -29.36 30.12 4.09
N PRO A 55 -30.15 29.03 4.11
CA PRO A 55 -29.60 27.71 4.47
C PRO A 55 -28.53 27.19 3.51
N CYS A 56 -28.49 27.71 2.27
CA CYS A 56 -27.54 27.28 1.26
C CYS A 56 -26.23 28.08 1.23
N PHE A 57 -26.03 29.08 2.12
CA PHE A 57 -24.83 29.92 2.06
C PHE A 57 -23.52 29.15 2.24
N HIS A 58 -23.51 28.02 2.93
CA HIS A 58 -22.33 27.17 3.08
C HIS A 58 -21.92 26.48 1.77
N PHE A 59 -22.82 26.38 0.79
CA PHE A 59 -22.60 25.74 -0.51
C PHE A 59 -22.17 26.74 -1.60
N THR A 60 -22.06 28.02 -1.28
CA THR A 60 -21.66 29.10 -2.20
C THR A 60 -20.20 29.00 -2.62
N SER A 61 -19.86 29.56 -3.78
CA SER A 61 -18.48 29.53 -4.29
C SER A 61 -17.52 30.22 -3.32
N ILE A 62 -17.94 31.30 -2.67
CA ILE A 62 -17.17 32.04 -1.66
C ILE A 62 -16.87 31.15 -0.45
N SER A 63 -17.87 30.44 0.08
CA SER A 63 -17.70 29.52 1.21
C SER A 63 -16.74 28.37 0.86
N LEU A 64 -16.83 27.85 -0.37
CA LEU A 64 -15.91 26.81 -0.84
C LEU A 64 -14.49 27.32 -1.01
N MET A 65 -14.30 28.51 -1.58
CA MET A 65 -12.97 29.11 -1.73
C MET A 65 -12.32 29.35 -0.37
N LYS A 66 -13.07 29.86 0.61
CA LYS A 66 -12.57 30.04 1.98
C LYS A 66 -12.14 28.72 2.60
N THR A 67 -12.92 27.64 2.41
CA THR A 67 -12.54 26.30 2.87
C THR A 67 -11.28 25.80 2.19
N ALA A 68 -11.14 26.04 0.88
CA ALA A 68 -9.97 25.67 0.09
C ALA A 68 -8.68 26.37 0.56
N GLU A 69 -8.76 27.68 0.80
CA GLU A 69 -7.65 28.50 1.29
C GLU A 69 -7.18 28.05 2.67
N LEU A 70 -8.11 27.69 3.54
CA LEU A 70 -7.83 27.17 4.87
C LEU A 70 -7.31 25.72 4.87
N LYS A 71 -7.21 25.08 3.69
CA LYS A 71 -6.85 23.66 3.52
C LYS A 71 -7.64 22.74 4.47
N LYS A 72 -8.90 23.10 4.74
CA LYS A 72 -9.79 22.29 5.56
C LYS A 72 -10.53 21.30 4.69
N ASP A 73 -10.84 20.14 5.26
CA ASP A 73 -11.75 19.21 4.62
C ASP A 73 -13.10 19.88 4.47
N LEU A 74 -13.64 19.83 3.25
CA LEU A 74 -15.03 20.18 3.01
C LEU A 74 -15.88 19.10 3.68
N LYS A 75 -16.74 19.46 4.62
CA LYS A 75 -17.67 18.54 5.26
C LYS A 75 -19.00 19.25 5.40
N PHE A 76 -20.07 18.58 4.96
CA PHE A 76 -21.44 19.02 5.12
C PHE A 76 -22.16 17.98 5.95
N SER A 77 -22.87 18.41 6.99
CA SER A 77 -23.76 17.54 7.74
C SER A 77 -25.03 17.26 6.94
N SER A 78 -25.65 16.10 7.16
CA SER A 78 -26.94 15.76 6.55
C SER A 78 -28.02 16.82 6.83
N GLN A 79 -27.94 17.48 7.98
CA GLN A 79 -28.86 18.56 8.36
C GLN A 79 -28.67 19.79 7.47
N GLU A 80 -27.42 20.25 7.29
CA GLU A 80 -27.11 21.39 6.41
C GLU A 80 -27.55 21.12 4.96
N VAL A 81 -27.33 19.90 4.47
CA VAL A 81 -27.77 19.49 3.13
C VAL A 81 -29.29 19.57 3.05
N ASN A 82 -30.00 18.92 3.97
CA ASN A 82 -31.46 18.89 3.97
C ASN A 82 -32.08 20.30 4.10
N ASP A 83 -31.52 21.17 4.93
CA ASP A 83 -32.00 22.55 5.09
C ASP A 83 -31.80 23.38 3.82
N CYS A 84 -30.68 23.18 3.12
CA CYS A 84 -30.47 23.79 1.81
C CYS A 84 -31.46 23.26 0.77
N LEU A 85 -31.68 21.94 0.70
CA LEU A 85 -32.66 21.34 -0.23
C LEU A 85 -34.08 21.87 0.03
N GLN A 86 -34.49 22.00 1.28
CA GLN A 86 -35.76 22.64 1.64
C GLN A 86 -35.81 24.11 1.18
N GLY A 87 -34.70 24.84 1.29
CA GLY A 87 -34.56 26.20 0.78
C GLY A 87 -34.73 26.30 -0.74
N LEU A 88 -34.09 25.39 -1.48
CA LEU A 88 -34.21 25.27 -2.93
C LEU A 88 -35.63 24.89 -3.36
N GLY A 89 -36.28 23.98 -2.62
CA GLY A 89 -37.65 23.53 -2.88
C GLY A 89 -38.72 24.62 -2.80
N LYS A 90 -38.41 25.78 -2.19
CA LYS A 90 -39.33 26.95 -2.16
C LYS A 90 -39.49 27.64 -3.51
N ASN A 91 -38.60 27.39 -4.47
CA ASN A 91 -38.66 27.95 -5.82
C ASN A 91 -38.48 26.83 -6.85
N ALA A 92 -39.50 26.61 -7.69
CA ALA A 92 -39.52 25.56 -8.69
C ALA A 92 -38.33 25.62 -9.68
N LYS A 93 -37.84 26.81 -10.02
CA LYS A 93 -36.68 26.96 -10.91
C LYS A 93 -35.40 26.50 -10.23
N HIS A 94 -35.19 26.89 -8.98
CA HIS A 94 -34.00 26.49 -8.21
C HIS A 94 -33.99 24.97 -7.97
N TRP A 95 -35.15 24.40 -7.65
CA TRP A 95 -35.32 22.96 -7.52
C TRP A 95 -35.02 22.21 -8.82
N ALA A 96 -35.51 22.70 -9.96
CA ALA A 96 -35.23 22.10 -11.26
C ALA A 96 -33.73 22.16 -11.64
N THR A 97 -33.06 23.26 -11.34
CA THR A 97 -31.60 23.39 -11.53
C THR A 97 -30.84 22.41 -10.64
N TRP A 98 -31.24 22.26 -9.38
CA TRP A 98 -30.60 21.27 -8.51
C TRP A 98 -30.80 19.83 -9.00
N LEU A 99 -32.02 19.49 -9.43
CA LEU A 99 -32.31 18.17 -10.00
C LEU A 99 -31.43 17.87 -11.22
N SER A 100 -31.21 18.84 -12.11
CA SER A 100 -30.36 18.62 -13.30
C SER A 100 -28.88 18.42 -12.93
N TYR A 101 -28.40 19.09 -11.87
CA TYR A 101 -27.04 18.90 -11.37
C TYR A 101 -26.86 17.64 -10.55
N ARG A 102 -27.92 17.07 -9.95
CA ARG A 102 -27.83 15.84 -9.17
C ARG A 102 -27.28 14.66 -9.96
N ASP A 103 -27.77 14.45 -11.18
CA ASP A 103 -27.32 13.35 -12.03
C ASP A 103 -25.86 13.54 -12.47
N SER A 104 -25.47 14.80 -12.73
CA SER A 104 -24.09 15.17 -13.04
C SER A 104 -23.17 14.94 -11.84
N ALA A 105 -23.58 15.38 -10.65
CA ALA A 105 -22.86 15.18 -9.40
C ALA A 105 -22.67 13.69 -9.08
N LEU A 106 -23.71 12.88 -9.30
CA LEU A 106 -23.64 11.43 -9.15
C LEU A 106 -22.59 10.81 -10.08
N LEU A 107 -22.55 11.24 -11.34
CA LEU A 107 -21.55 10.79 -12.31
C LEU A 107 -20.13 11.19 -11.88
N PHE A 108 -19.93 12.45 -11.48
CA PHE A 108 -18.64 12.93 -11.00
C PHE A 108 -18.17 12.18 -9.75
N CYS A 109 -19.05 11.96 -8.77
CA CYS A 109 -18.69 11.21 -7.57
C CYS A 109 -18.35 9.75 -7.87
N ARG A 110 -19.07 9.09 -8.79
CA ARG A 110 -18.73 7.72 -9.23
C ARG A 110 -17.35 7.67 -9.88
N ALA A 111 -17.04 8.62 -10.77
CA ALA A 111 -15.74 8.70 -11.43
C ALA A 111 -14.61 9.01 -10.44
N ALA A 112 -14.84 9.96 -9.53
CA ALA A 112 -13.89 10.31 -8.48
C ALA A 112 -13.58 9.11 -7.59
N ARG A 113 -14.62 8.39 -7.13
CA ARG A 113 -14.45 7.18 -6.31
C ARG A 113 -13.59 6.12 -6.99
N LEU A 114 -13.88 5.81 -8.26
CA LEU A 114 -13.08 4.84 -9.03
C LEU A 114 -11.61 5.27 -9.17
N SER A 115 -11.36 6.58 -9.32
CA SER A 115 -9.99 7.10 -9.35
C SER A 115 -9.30 6.93 -8.00
N ILE A 116 -9.99 7.24 -6.91
CA ILE A 116 -9.45 7.18 -5.55
C ILE A 116 -9.14 5.74 -5.14
N GLU A 117 -10.07 4.81 -5.39
CA GLU A 117 -9.88 3.37 -5.13
C GLU A 117 -8.67 2.81 -5.90
N ARG A 118 -8.46 3.27 -7.14
CA ARG A 118 -7.28 2.89 -7.93
C ARG A 118 -5.99 3.44 -7.32
N ASP A 119 -5.97 4.71 -6.90
CA ASP A 119 -4.78 5.33 -6.32
C ASP A 119 -4.38 4.64 -5.01
N GLU A 120 -5.35 4.29 -4.16
CA GLU A 120 -5.14 3.50 -2.93
C GLU A 120 -4.58 2.11 -3.25
N THR A 121 -5.17 1.42 -4.23
CA THR A 121 -4.71 0.10 -4.67
C THR A 121 -3.28 0.16 -5.22
N ILE A 122 -2.95 1.18 -6.01
CA ILE A 122 -1.60 1.40 -6.56
C ILE A 122 -0.60 1.65 -5.43
N ALA A 123 -0.98 2.43 -4.41
CA ALA A 123 -0.12 2.69 -3.25
C ALA A 123 0.23 1.39 -2.51
N LEU A 124 -0.76 0.54 -2.23
CA LEU A 124 -0.57 -0.78 -1.61
C LEU A 124 0.32 -1.70 -2.46
N HIS A 125 0.10 -1.76 -3.78
CA HIS A 125 0.93 -2.57 -4.66
C HIS A 125 2.38 -2.07 -4.71
N ARG A 126 2.60 -0.75 -4.67
CA ARG A 126 3.95 -0.17 -4.59
C ARG A 126 4.65 -0.58 -3.30
N GLU A 127 3.95 -0.49 -2.16
CA GLU A 127 4.50 -0.90 -0.87
C GLU A 127 4.88 -2.39 -0.87
N LEU A 128 3.98 -3.25 -1.37
CA LEU A 128 4.25 -4.68 -1.52
C LEU A 128 5.48 -4.94 -2.42
N MET A 129 5.60 -4.24 -3.54
CA MET A 129 6.76 -4.39 -4.43
C MET A 129 8.07 -3.99 -3.74
N VAL A 130 8.07 -2.95 -2.89
CA VAL A 130 9.24 -2.55 -2.11
C VAL A 130 9.61 -3.67 -1.13
N ILE A 131 8.64 -4.18 -0.37
CA ILE A 131 8.86 -5.28 0.58
C ILE A 131 9.39 -6.53 -0.13
N MET A 132 8.80 -6.93 -1.26
CA MET A 132 9.26 -8.09 -2.03
C MET A 132 10.66 -7.90 -2.59
N LYS A 133 11.00 -6.68 -3.03
CA LYS A 133 12.36 -6.35 -3.50
C LYS A 133 13.38 -6.51 -2.37
N ASP A 134 13.10 -5.99 -1.19
CA ASP A 134 13.99 -6.09 -0.05
C ASP A 134 14.12 -7.53 0.45
N PHE A 135 13.01 -8.24 0.57
CA PHE A 135 13.02 -9.67 0.93
C PHE A 135 13.85 -10.50 -0.07
N THR A 136 13.67 -10.29 -1.37
CA THR A 136 14.42 -11.02 -2.40
C THR A 136 15.91 -10.69 -2.35
N ARG A 137 16.26 -9.42 -2.10
CA ARG A 137 17.65 -8.97 -1.94
C ARG A 137 18.30 -9.64 -0.73
N ASP A 138 17.64 -9.61 0.42
CA ASP A 138 18.17 -10.20 1.66
C ASP A 138 18.33 -11.72 1.53
N LEU A 139 17.34 -12.39 0.94
CA LEU A 139 17.41 -13.83 0.66
C LEU A 139 18.57 -14.18 -0.29
N HIS A 140 18.84 -13.34 -1.29
CA HIS A 140 19.98 -13.53 -2.18
C HIS A 140 21.32 -13.40 -1.44
N LEU A 141 21.44 -12.40 -0.55
CA LEU A 141 22.64 -12.21 0.27
C LEU A 141 22.87 -13.37 1.24
N ASP A 142 21.81 -13.87 1.88
CA ASP A 142 21.89 -15.02 2.79
C ASP A 142 22.31 -16.29 2.05
N LEU A 143 21.78 -16.53 0.85
CA LEU A 143 22.18 -17.66 0.01
C LEU A 143 23.65 -17.55 -0.44
N GLN A 144 24.11 -16.37 -0.81
CA GLN A 144 25.53 -16.15 -1.15
C GLN A 144 26.43 -16.44 0.06
N ASN A 145 26.10 -15.88 1.23
CA ASN A 145 26.86 -16.09 2.46
C ASN A 145 26.89 -17.56 2.87
N LEU A 146 25.75 -18.27 2.75
CA LEU A 146 25.68 -19.71 3.00
C LEU A 146 26.57 -20.48 2.02
N LYS A 147 26.50 -20.17 0.73
CA LYS A 147 27.35 -20.79 -0.30
C LYS A 147 28.84 -20.59 -0.01
N ASP A 148 29.23 -19.39 0.38
CA ASP A 148 30.63 -19.07 0.70
C ASP A 148 31.10 -19.85 1.93
N LYS A 149 30.29 -19.92 3.00
CA LYS A 149 30.58 -20.74 4.19
C LYS A 149 30.71 -22.23 3.86
N VAL A 150 29.84 -22.76 3.00
CA VAL A 150 29.89 -24.16 2.55
C VAL A 150 31.17 -24.42 1.75
N SER A 151 31.57 -23.50 0.86
CA SER A 151 32.82 -23.62 0.10
C SER A 151 34.04 -23.65 1.02
N LEU A 152 34.10 -22.75 2.01
CA LEU A 152 35.18 -22.72 3.00
C LEU A 152 35.25 -24.03 3.80
N HIS A 153 34.11 -24.58 4.22
CA HIS A 153 34.07 -25.86 4.92
C HIS A 153 34.52 -27.02 4.03
N LYS A 154 34.13 -27.03 2.76
CA LYS A 154 34.59 -28.04 1.80
C LYS A 154 36.11 -28.01 1.66
N ASP A 155 36.70 -26.84 1.46
CA ASP A 155 38.15 -26.70 1.28
C ASP A 155 38.93 -27.14 2.53
N LEU A 156 38.39 -26.85 3.72
CA LEU A 156 38.94 -27.32 4.99
C LEU A 156 38.89 -28.85 5.09
N ILE A 157 37.72 -29.45 4.80
CA ILE A 157 37.52 -30.90 4.83
C ILE A 157 38.46 -31.60 3.84
N ASP A 158 38.54 -31.11 2.60
CA ASP A 158 39.44 -31.66 1.57
C ASP A 158 40.91 -31.57 2.00
N SER A 159 41.31 -30.48 2.66
CA SER A 159 42.66 -30.32 3.23
C SER A 159 42.94 -31.31 4.37
N ILE A 160 41.98 -31.52 5.28
CA ILE A 160 42.09 -32.50 6.37
C ILE A 160 42.20 -33.91 5.81
N PHE A 161 41.35 -34.28 4.85
CA PHE A 161 41.41 -35.60 4.20
C PHE A 161 42.76 -35.83 3.50
N LYS A 162 43.27 -34.82 2.79
CA LYS A 162 44.61 -34.90 2.17
C LYS A 162 45.71 -35.14 3.20
N LYS A 163 45.71 -34.41 4.32
CA LYS A 163 46.68 -34.61 5.41
C LYS A 163 46.58 -36.00 6.01
N MET A 164 45.38 -36.46 6.35
CA MET A 164 45.17 -37.82 6.89
C MET A 164 45.65 -38.90 5.93
N ASN A 165 45.43 -38.74 4.63
CA ASN A 165 45.88 -39.70 3.63
C ASN A 165 47.42 -39.74 3.53
N ILE A 166 48.08 -38.56 3.56
CA ILE A 166 49.55 -38.47 3.59
C ILE A 166 50.09 -39.14 4.86
N ASP A 167 49.53 -38.82 6.02
CA ASP A 167 49.95 -39.40 7.30
C ASP A 167 49.76 -40.92 7.30
N ALA A 168 48.65 -41.45 6.78
CA ALA A 168 48.43 -42.89 6.68
C ALA A 168 49.47 -43.59 5.78
N THR A 169 49.86 -42.96 4.67
CA THR A 169 50.92 -43.51 3.80
C THR A 169 52.30 -43.46 4.45
N ASP A 170 52.61 -42.41 5.22
CA ASP A 170 53.86 -42.29 5.98
C ASP A 170 53.95 -43.36 7.09
N TRP A 171 52.87 -43.55 7.85
CA TRP A 171 52.79 -44.61 8.86
C TRP A 171 52.94 -46.01 8.26
N ARG A 172 52.32 -46.26 7.09
CA ARG A 172 52.48 -47.53 6.37
C ARG A 172 53.93 -47.75 5.93
N PHE A 173 54.60 -46.71 5.45
CA PHE A 173 56.01 -46.79 5.06
C PHE A 173 56.91 -47.07 6.26
N LYS A 174 56.70 -46.36 7.38
CA LYS A 174 57.43 -46.59 8.64
C LYS A 174 57.21 -48.01 9.17
N LEU A 175 55.99 -48.52 9.17
CA LEU A 175 55.69 -49.91 9.55
C LEU A 175 56.41 -50.91 8.66
N ASN A 176 56.32 -50.75 7.34
CA ASN A 176 57.00 -51.64 6.39
C ASN A 176 58.52 -51.64 6.60
N LYS A 177 59.11 -50.47 6.90
CA LYS A 177 60.54 -50.36 7.22
C LYS A 177 60.90 -51.10 8.50
N ILE A 178 60.13 -50.91 9.57
CA ILE A 178 60.34 -51.62 10.85
C ILE A 178 60.22 -53.13 10.66
N PHE A 179 59.20 -53.60 9.95
CA PHE A 179 59.04 -55.03 9.65
C PHE A 179 60.19 -55.57 8.78
N GLY A 180 60.67 -54.78 7.81
CA GLY A 180 61.84 -55.12 7.00
C GLY A 180 63.11 -55.26 7.84
N ASP A 181 63.42 -54.27 8.67
CA ASP A 181 64.60 -54.25 9.54
C ASP A 181 64.57 -55.39 10.58
N VAL A 182 63.39 -55.71 11.13
CA VAL A 182 63.19 -56.85 12.04
C VAL A 182 63.39 -58.18 11.31
N SER A 183 62.89 -58.32 10.07
CA SER A 183 63.09 -59.55 9.28
C SER A 183 64.57 -59.80 8.95
N GLN A 184 65.34 -58.74 8.70
CA GLN A 184 66.78 -58.84 8.45
C GLN A 184 67.54 -59.20 9.72
N ASN A 185 67.16 -58.65 10.88
CA ASN A 185 67.79 -58.99 12.15
C ASN A 185 67.45 -60.40 12.65
N ILE A 186 66.30 -60.97 12.29
CA ILE A 186 65.97 -62.38 12.60
C ILE A 186 66.82 -63.35 11.77
N ASN A 187 67.21 -62.99 10.54
CA ASN A 187 68.11 -63.80 9.72
C ASN A 187 69.57 -63.79 10.19
N VAL A 188 69.98 -62.82 11.01
CA VAL A 188 71.36 -62.73 11.54
C VAL A 188 71.57 -63.63 12.77
N HIS A 189 70.51 -64.08 13.45
CA HIS A 189 70.64 -64.89 14.67
C HIS A 189 70.49 -66.41 14.47
N LEU A 190 70.36 -66.87 13.22
CA LEU A 190 70.24 -68.29 12.84
C LEU A 190 71.47 -68.86 12.12
N THR A 191 72.60 -68.16 12.12
CA THR A 191 73.89 -68.71 11.65
C THR A 191 74.93 -68.67 12.78
N ILE A 192 74.87 -69.66 13.67
CA ILE A 192 75.96 -70.40 14.35
C ILE A 192 75.31 -71.58 15.06
#